data_AF-F0G7X4-F1
#
_entry.id   AF-F0G7X4-F1
#
_cell.length_a   1.000
_cell.length_b   1.000
_cell.length_c   1.000
_cell.angle_alpha   90.00
_cell.angle_beta   90.00
_cell.angle_gamma   90.00
#
_symmetry.space_group_name_H-M   'P 1'
#
loop_
_entity.id
_entity.type
_entity.pdbx_description
1 polymer ?
#
loop_
_entity_poly.entity_id
_entity_poly.type
_entity_poly.pdbx_seq_one_letter_code
_entity_poly.pdbx_strand_id
1 'polypeptide(L)'
;LAGVVVAWFLYLKRPDLPASIRRAFGPIYTLLDNKYYMDKINEVVFARGSVAIGRGLWKEGDVVVIDGLVNGSAKFIGWFAGVIRFLQSGYIYHYAFAMIIGMLGLLTLFVTLGGK
;
A
#
# COMPACT_ATOMS: atom_id res chain seq x y z
N LEU A 1 35.43 42.63 -3.71
CA LEU A 1 35.34 43.95 -3.02
C LEU A 1 34.23 44.84 -3.60
N ALA A 2 34.18 45.08 -4.91
CA ALA A 2 33.15 45.94 -5.53
C ALA A 2 31.70 45.57 -5.15
N GLY A 3 31.33 44.29 -5.14
CA GLY A 3 29.98 43.85 -4.73
C GLY A 3 29.61 44.21 -3.29
N VAL A 4 30.58 44.21 -2.37
CA VAL A 4 30.36 44.58 -0.96
C VAL A 4 30.14 46.09 -0.82
N VAL A 5 30.91 46.90 -1.56
CA VAL A 5 30.75 48.36 -1.59
C VAL A 5 29.39 48.76 -2.16
N VAL A 6 28.96 48.08 -3.23
CA VAL A 6 27.64 48.29 -3.85
C VAL A 6 26.51 47.90 -2.89
N ALA A 7 26.62 46.77 -2.18
CA ALA A 7 25.65 46.36 -1.17
C ALA A 7 25.58 47.35 0.01
N TRP A 8 26.73 47.80 0.51
CA TRP A 8 26.79 48.82 1.58
C TRP A 8 26.08 50.11 1.17
N PHE A 9 26.34 50.60 -0.05
CA PHE A 9 25.70 51.83 -0.54
C PHE A 9 24.18 51.68 -0.70
N LEU A 10 23.72 50.56 -1.27
CA LEU A 10 22.31 50.27 -1.50
C LEU A 10 21.52 50.05 -0.21
N TYR A 11 22.11 49.44 0.82
CA TYR A 11 21.38 49.10 2.05
C TYR A 11 21.57 50.11 3.20
N LEU A 12 22.69 50.83 3.28
CA LEU A 12 22.97 51.78 4.38
C LEU A 12 22.86 53.25 3.99
N LYS A 13 23.14 53.61 2.73
CA LYS A 13 23.17 55.02 2.29
C LYS A 13 21.90 55.43 1.54
N ARG A 14 21.30 54.54 0.74
CA ARG A 14 20.04 54.78 -0.01
C ARG A 14 19.15 53.52 -0.10
N PRO A 15 18.44 53.16 0.98
CA PRO A 15 17.54 52.00 1.05
C PRO A 15 16.30 52.10 0.12
N ASP A 16 16.07 53.27 -0.46
CA ASP A 16 15.07 53.60 -1.47
C ASP A 16 15.37 53.00 -2.87
N LEU A 17 16.64 52.74 -3.19
CA LEU A 17 17.06 52.15 -4.47
C LEU A 17 16.71 50.65 -4.60
N PRO A 18 16.97 49.78 -3.60
CA PRO A 18 16.53 48.37 -3.63
C PRO A 18 15.02 48.20 -3.88
N ALA A 19 14.19 49.05 -3.26
CA ALA A 19 12.74 49.02 -3.44
C ALA A 19 12.32 49.39 -4.88
N SER A 20 13.01 50.35 -5.47
CA SER A 20 12.79 50.78 -6.87
C SER A 20 13.23 49.72 -7.86
N ILE A 21 14.38 49.06 -7.62
CA ILE A 21 14.89 47.94 -8.42
C ILE A 21 13.94 46.75 -8.34
N ARG A 22 13.39 46.44 -7.16
CA ARG A 22 12.37 45.40 -6.97
C ARG A 22 11.09 45.70 -7.75
N ARG A 23 10.67 46.97 -7.85
CA ARG A 23 9.50 47.36 -8.66
C ARG A 23 9.77 47.21 -10.16
N ALA A 24 10.96 47.56 -10.63
CA ALA A 24 11.33 47.46 -12.04
C ALA A 24 11.54 46.00 -12.49
N PHE A 25 12.16 45.17 -11.65
CA PHE A 25 12.47 43.76 -11.93
C PHE A 25 11.63 42.77 -11.13
N GLY A 26 10.40 43.15 -10.79
CA GLY A 26 9.48 42.38 -9.96
C GLY A 26 9.39 40.89 -10.31
N PRO A 27 9.20 40.49 -11.59
CA PRO A 27 9.08 39.08 -11.98
C PRO A 27 10.37 38.28 -11.77
N ILE A 28 11.53 38.89 -11.96
CA ILE A 28 12.83 38.24 -11.80
C ILE A 28 13.18 38.15 -10.31
N TYR A 29 12.90 39.22 -9.56
CA TYR A 29 13.04 39.22 -8.11
C TYR A 29 12.18 38.11 -7.48
N THR A 30 10.90 37.98 -7.85
CA THR A 30 10.04 36.92 -7.31
C THR A 30 10.50 35.52 -7.71
N LEU A 31 11.11 35.35 -8.88
CA LEU A 31 11.65 34.06 -9.31
C LEU A 31 12.90 33.66 -8.51
N LEU A 32 13.81 34.59 -8.26
CA LEU A 32 14.98 34.39 -7.40
C LEU A 32 14.57 34.21 -5.93
N ASP A 33 13.61 34.99 -5.44
CA ASP A 33 13.10 34.96 -4.06
C ASP A 33 12.38 33.64 -3.77
N ASN A 34 11.63 33.10 -4.73
CA ASN A 34 11.05 31.76 -4.66
C ASN A 34 12.05 30.63 -4.98
N LYS A 35 13.37 30.92 -4.97
CA LYS A 35 14.45 29.96 -5.27
C LYS A 35 14.18 29.15 -6.54
N TYR A 36 13.80 29.84 -7.62
CA TYR A 36 13.47 29.22 -8.91
C TYR A 36 12.32 28.20 -8.85
N TYR A 37 11.51 28.20 -7.79
CA TYR A 37 10.45 27.23 -7.52
C TYR A 37 10.92 25.77 -7.42
N MET A 38 12.23 25.51 -7.36
CA MET A 38 12.79 24.16 -7.34
C MET A 38 12.36 23.38 -6.09
N ASP A 39 12.32 24.05 -4.94
CA ASP A 39 11.82 23.47 -3.68
C ASP A 39 10.35 23.03 -3.82
N LYS A 40 9.52 23.85 -4.48
CA LYS A 40 8.09 23.59 -4.67
C LYS A 40 7.83 22.46 -5.66
N ILE A 41 8.66 22.34 -6.71
CA ILE A 41 8.61 21.21 -7.65
C ILE A 41 8.96 19.92 -6.93
N ASN A 42 10.02 19.91 -6.12
CA ASN A 42 10.40 18.75 -5.34
C ASN A 42 9.31 18.29 -4.38
N GLU A 43 8.69 19.22 -3.67
CA GLU A 43 7.62 18.91 -2.74
C GLU A 43 6.36 18.38 -3.45
N VAL A 44 5.93 19.04 -4.53
CA VAL A 44 4.66 18.70 -5.20
C VAL A 44 4.79 17.47 -6.08
N VAL A 45 5.88 17.35 -6.84
CA VAL A 45 6.03 16.28 -7.82
C VAL A 45 6.63 15.04 -7.16
N PHE A 46 7.76 15.19 -6.47
CA PHE A 46 8.48 14.04 -5.93
C PHE A 46 7.90 13.61 -4.59
N ALA A 47 7.84 14.50 -3.59
CA ALA A 47 7.38 14.10 -2.26
C ALA A 47 5.91 13.64 -2.26
N ARG A 48 5.00 14.48 -2.79
CA ARG A 48 3.58 14.09 -2.86
C ARG A 48 3.31 12.98 -3.87
N GLY A 49 4.01 12.95 -5.00
CA GLY A 49 3.86 11.90 -6.01
C GLY A 49 4.28 10.53 -5.47
N SER A 50 5.45 10.43 -4.83
CA SER A 50 5.91 9.18 -4.23
C SER A 50 4.99 8.68 -3.12
N VAL A 51 4.45 9.60 -2.29
CA VAL A 51 3.49 9.22 -1.24
C VAL A 51 2.16 8.73 -1.84
N ALA A 52 1.67 9.35 -2.91
CA ALA A 52 0.45 8.93 -3.57
C ALA A 52 0.59 7.54 -4.21
N ILE A 53 1.71 7.30 -4.92
CA ILE A 53 2.01 6.00 -5.53
C ILE A 53 2.17 4.93 -4.44
N GLY A 54 2.93 5.22 -3.38
CA GLY A 54 3.11 4.28 -2.26
C GLY A 54 1.79 3.93 -1.57
N ARG A 55 0.90 4.91 -1.38
CA ARG A 55 -0.44 4.66 -0.83
C ARG A 55 -1.32 3.83 -1.76
N GLY A 56 -1.24 4.04 -3.08
CA GLY A 56 -1.96 3.23 -4.07
C GLY A 56 -1.51 1.77 -4.02
N LEU A 57 -0.20 1.55 -4.09
CA LEU A 57 0.38 0.20 -4.02
C LEU A 57 0.08 -0.52 -2.70
N TRP A 58 0.09 0.20 -1.57
CA TRP A 58 -0.25 -0.40 -0.28
C TRP A 58 -1.74 -0.80 -0.19
N LYS A 59 -2.66 0.09 -0.60
CA LYS A 59 -4.09 -0.22 -0.56
C LYS A 59 -4.49 -1.33 -1.53
N GLU A 60 -4.01 -1.28 -2.77
CA GLU A 60 -4.40 -2.24 -3.80
C GLU A 60 -3.60 -3.54 -3.71
N GLY A 61 -2.32 -3.48 -3.36
CA GLY A 61 -1.47 -4.65 -3.23
C GLY A 61 -1.71 -5.42 -1.93
N ASP A 62 -1.49 -4.77 -0.79
CA ASP A 62 -1.45 -5.46 0.50
C ASP A 62 -2.86 -5.78 1.00
N VAL A 63 -3.72 -4.77 1.08
CA VAL A 63 -5.05 -4.90 1.70
C VAL A 63 -6.02 -5.72 0.83
N VAL A 64 -5.98 -5.57 -0.49
CA VAL A 64 -6.93 -6.29 -1.37
C VAL A 64 -6.43 -7.69 -1.70
N VAL A 65 -5.14 -7.87 -2.03
CA VAL A 65 -4.63 -9.17 -2.47
C VAL A 65 -4.29 -10.06 -1.27
N ILE A 66 -3.47 -9.58 -0.32
CA ILE A 66 -2.99 -10.41 0.78
C ILE A 66 -4.11 -10.64 1.79
N ASP A 67 -4.71 -9.56 2.28
CA ASP A 67 -5.79 -9.63 3.25
C ASP A 67 -7.06 -10.28 2.65
N GLY A 68 -7.32 -10.06 1.37
CA GLY A 68 -8.42 -10.70 0.64
C GLY A 68 -8.22 -12.22 0.48
N LEU A 69 -7.02 -12.67 0.13
CA LEU A 69 -6.71 -14.09 0.01
C LEU A 69 -6.77 -14.80 1.37
N VAL A 70 -6.13 -14.25 2.40
CA VAL A 70 -6.09 -14.90 3.73
C VAL A 70 -7.47 -14.98 4.36
N ASN A 71 -8.22 -13.86 4.37
CA ASN A 71 -9.59 -13.86 4.89
C ASN A 71 -10.53 -14.70 4.03
N GLY A 72 -10.32 -14.74 2.72
CA GLY A 72 -11.05 -15.60 1.80
C GLY A 72 -10.86 -17.08 2.10
N SER A 73 -9.61 -17.53 2.28
CA SER A 73 -9.27 -18.90 2.67
C SER A 73 -9.85 -19.25 4.04
N ALA A 74 -9.73 -18.36 5.03
CA ALA A 74 -10.30 -18.58 6.35
C ALA A 74 -11.83 -18.71 6.30
N LYS A 75 -12.53 -17.85 5.55
CA LYS A 75 -13.97 -17.94 5.34
C LYS A 75 -14.38 -19.23 4.62
N PHE A 76 -13.61 -19.65 3.62
CA PHE A 76 -13.88 -20.90 2.89
C PHE A 76 -13.76 -22.11 3.81
N ILE A 77 -12.69 -22.20 4.59
CA ILE A 77 -12.49 -23.27 5.57
C ILE A 77 -13.60 -23.24 6.63
N GLY A 78 -13.96 -22.06 7.13
CA GLY A 78 -15.04 -21.90 8.11
C GLY A 78 -16.41 -22.34 7.56
N TRP A 79 -16.72 -21.98 6.32
CA TRP A 79 -17.94 -22.43 5.65
C TRP A 79 -17.94 -23.94 5.46
N PHE A 80 -16.84 -24.51 4.96
CA PHE A 80 -16.70 -25.94 4.74
C PHE A 80 -16.83 -26.74 6.05
N ALA A 81 -16.19 -26.27 7.13
CA ALA A 81 -16.33 -26.85 8.46
C ALA A 81 -17.79 -26.75 8.96
N GLY A 82 -18.47 -25.63 8.70
CA GLY A 82 -19.89 -25.46 9.01
C GLY A 82 -20.79 -26.47 8.31
N VAL A 83 -20.53 -26.77 7.04
CA VAL A 83 -21.23 -27.81 6.28
C VAL A 83 -20.92 -29.20 6.84
N ILE A 84 -19.64 -29.51 7.08
CA ILE A 84 -19.21 -30.80 7.63
C ILE A 84 -19.84 -31.06 9.00
N ARG A 85 -20.05 -30.02 9.81
CA ARG A 85 -20.67 -30.15 11.13
C ARG A 85 -22.04 -30.82 11.07
N PHE A 86 -22.79 -30.69 9.99
CA PHE A 86 -24.09 -31.35 9.83
C PHE A 86 -23.99 -32.86 9.56
N LEU A 87 -22.84 -33.36 9.07
CA LEU A 87 -22.60 -34.80 8.98
C LEU A 87 -22.46 -35.45 10.37
N GLN A 88 -22.08 -34.66 11.37
CA GLN A 88 -21.96 -35.08 12.75
C GLN A 88 -23.31 -34.98 13.47
N SER A 89 -24.23 -35.88 13.13
CA SER A 89 -25.63 -35.89 13.63
C SER A 89 -25.80 -36.32 15.10
N GLY A 90 -24.75 -36.83 15.75
CA GLY A 90 -24.76 -37.24 17.16
C GLY A 90 -25.39 -38.60 17.43
N TYR A 91 -26.06 -39.23 16.46
CA TYR A 91 -26.60 -40.58 16.61
C TYR A 91 -25.54 -41.65 16.33
N ILE A 92 -25.42 -42.62 17.24
CA ILE A 92 -24.43 -43.72 17.16
C ILE A 92 -24.59 -44.54 15.86
N TYR A 93 -25.81 -44.73 15.37
CA TYR A 93 -26.08 -45.51 14.16
C TYR A 93 -25.42 -44.92 12.91
N HIS A 94 -25.36 -43.59 12.77
CA HIS A 94 -24.70 -42.94 11.63
C HIS A 94 -23.18 -43.19 11.62
N TYR A 95 -22.55 -43.21 12.80
CA TYR A 95 -21.13 -43.55 12.92
C TYR A 95 -20.88 -45.04 12.64
N ALA A 96 -21.72 -45.93 13.17
CA ALA A 96 -21.60 -47.37 12.90
C ALA A 96 -21.71 -47.68 11.41
N PHE A 97 -22.66 -47.05 10.72
CA PHE A 97 -22.81 -47.18 9.27
C PHE A 97 -21.58 -46.66 8.50
N ALA A 98 -21.06 -45.48 8.87
CA ALA A 98 -19.85 -44.91 8.26
C ALA A 98 -18.62 -45.80 8.45
N MET A 99 -18.45 -46.43 9.62
CA MET A 99 -17.36 -47.36 9.89
C MET A 99 -17.42 -48.62 9.03
N ILE A 100 -18.60 -49.22 8.86
CA ILE A 100 -18.78 -50.40 8.01
C ILE A 100 -18.43 -50.08 6.55
N ILE A 101 -18.95 -48.97 6.01
CA ILE A 101 -18.62 -48.52 4.65
C ILE A 101 -17.13 -48.23 4.51
N GLY A 102 -16.53 -47.52 5.47
CA GLY A 102 -15.10 -47.21 5.46
C GLY A 102 -14.23 -48.47 5.47
N MET A 103 -14.57 -49.47 6.29
CA MET A 103 -13.87 -50.75 6.35
C MET A 103 -13.97 -51.52 5.02
N LEU A 104 -15.17 -51.64 4.45
CA LEU A 104 -15.38 -52.31 3.16
C LEU A 104 -14.62 -51.61 2.02
N GLY A 105 -14.63 -50.28 2.00
CA GLY A 105 -13.89 -49.48 1.03
C GLY A 105 -12.37 -49.69 1.14
N LEU A 106 -11.82 -49.63 2.36
CA LEU A 106 -10.39 -49.88 2.60
C LEU A 106 -9.99 -51.31 2.22
N LEU A 107 -10.79 -52.32 2.56
CA LEU A 107 -10.52 -53.72 2.19
C LEU A 107 -10.53 -53.89 0.67
N THR A 108 -11.50 -53.28 -0.02
CA THR A 108 -11.60 -53.34 -1.49
C THR A 108 -10.38 -52.66 -2.14
N LEU A 109 -9.99 -51.50 -1.63
CA LEU A 109 -8.82 -50.75 -2.10
C LEU A 109 -7.52 -51.53 -1.85
N PHE A 110 -7.38 -52.16 -0.69
CA PHE A 110 -6.24 -53.00 -0.35
C PHE A 110 -6.14 -54.23 -1.25
N VAL A 111 -7.24 -54.96 -1.46
CA VAL A 111 -7.27 -56.15 -2.32
C VAL A 111 -6.97 -55.81 -3.78
N THR A 112 -7.48 -54.68 -4.28
CA THR A 112 -7.25 -54.25 -5.68
C THR A 112 -5.84 -53.69 -5.92
N LEU A 113 -5.23 -53.05 -4.93
CA LEU A 113 -3.84 -52.56 -5.01
C LEU A 113 -2.80 -53.63 -4.70
N GLY A 114 -3.08 -54.53 -3.75
CA GLY A 114 -2.20 -55.64 -3.35
C GLY A 114 -2.31 -56.87 -4.26
N GLY A 115 -3.28 -56.90 -5.17
CA GLY A 115 -3.41 -57.90 -6.23
C GLY A 115 -2.62 -57.58 -7.50
N LYS A 116 -1.76 -56.54 -7.48
CA LYS A 116 -0.77 -56.25 -8.52
C LYS A 116 0.63 -56.62 -8.06
#